data_AF-A0A8T1VJ27-F1
#
_entry.id   AF-A0A8T1VJ27-F1
#
_cell.length_a   1.000
_cell.length_b   1.000
_cell.length_c   1.000
_cell.angle_alpha   90.00
_cell.angle_beta   90.00
_cell.angle_gamma   90.00
#
_symmetry.space_group_name_H-M   'P 1'
#
loop_
_entity.id
_entity.type
_entity.pdbx_description
1 polymer ?
#
loop_
_entity_poly.entity_id
_entity_poly.type
_entity_poly.pdbx_seq_one_letter_code
_entity_poly.pdbx_strand_id
1 'polypeptide(L)'
;MVSTRSRTSSGTSPAAELPQKRAAAADASKRPAKKATTPKAAASDLAVGKPVTKEVTLRNQEEKEVAIADTFRGQGVVFFMYPRANTPGCTKQACGFRDNIQAIKDAGFTVYGLSGDSPKTLSNWKDKQNLPFDLLSDPEHELISYFGSSLPGKKVQRSHIVVLKGGVVGDIAAKVSPADSVNRAVKFVKENSEAEAPKDEEPAKEEEPTDAEKFAEGNTVSFDAELQTDASVAVKVQDLFKTRGAILFMYPKADTPGCTTQACGYNDNLEAINAAGFDVYGLGADSPAELLAWKESQKYKYTLLSDPKHQLIGYFGSSINDGTRVERSHVIILPGGKVGQIEHNISPQDSVSKGLEFAKSHAIGAASKL
;
A
#
# COMPACT_ATOMS: atom_id res chain seq x y z
N MET A 1 -53.11 3.02 49.38
CA MET A 1 -53.52 3.27 47.98
C MET A 1 -53.08 4.69 47.60
N VAL A 2 -52.14 4.78 46.65
CA VAL A 2 -51.95 5.76 45.55
C VAL A 2 -52.11 7.29 45.77
N SER A 3 -51.08 8.01 45.26
CA SER A 3 -51.06 9.39 44.66
C SER A 3 -51.05 10.61 45.59
N THR A 4 -50.34 11.73 45.32
CA THR A 4 -49.82 12.32 44.05
C THR A 4 -48.87 13.52 44.33
N ARG A 5 -47.90 13.75 43.40
CA ARG A 5 -47.36 15.04 42.81
C ARG A 5 -46.93 16.23 43.73
N SER A 6 -46.01 17.16 43.41
CA SER A 6 -44.93 17.44 42.44
C SER A 6 -44.37 18.88 42.74
N ARG A 7 -43.09 19.18 42.40
CA ARG A 7 -42.44 20.52 42.17
C ARG A 7 -42.20 21.43 43.42
N THR A 8 -41.16 22.28 43.58
CA THR A 8 -40.18 22.97 42.70
C THR A 8 -39.03 23.63 43.51
N SER A 9 -37.92 23.92 42.80
CA SER A 9 -37.07 25.15 42.79
C SER A 9 -35.93 25.44 43.82
N SER A 10 -34.73 25.58 43.24
CA SER A 10 -33.69 26.64 43.34
C SER A 10 -33.17 27.17 44.68
N GLY A 11 -31.84 27.11 44.86
CA GLY A 11 -31.07 27.91 45.80
C GLY A 11 -29.78 28.45 45.16
N THR A 12 -29.66 29.78 45.14
CA THR A 12 -28.59 30.61 44.57
C THR A 12 -27.49 30.90 45.60
N SER A 13 -26.28 31.20 45.12
CA SER A 13 -25.09 31.68 45.85
C SER A 13 -25.29 33.03 46.57
N PRO A 14 -24.38 33.43 47.49
CA PRO A 14 -23.65 34.68 47.23
C PRO A 14 -22.16 34.68 47.66
N ALA A 15 -21.45 35.72 47.19
CA ALA A 15 -20.02 35.99 47.30
C ALA A 15 -19.68 37.17 48.23
N ALA A 16 -18.41 37.27 48.68
CA ALA A 16 -17.55 38.44 48.99
C ALA A 16 -16.39 37.96 49.92
N GLU A 17 -15.15 38.44 50.00
CA GLU A 17 -14.52 39.75 49.72
C GLU A 17 -12.96 39.60 49.72
N LEU A 18 -12.21 40.55 49.14
CA LEU A 18 -10.73 40.68 49.17
C LEU A 18 -10.25 41.68 50.24
N PRO A 19 -9.00 41.61 50.74
CA PRO A 19 -8.12 42.79 50.61
C PRO A 19 -6.61 42.51 50.39
N GLN A 20 -5.85 43.61 50.24
CA GLN A 20 -4.59 43.82 49.48
C GLN A 20 -3.24 43.71 50.24
N LYS A 21 -2.19 43.32 49.48
CA LYS A 21 -0.81 43.85 49.32
C LYS A 21 0.11 44.15 50.53
N ARG A 22 1.29 43.49 50.57
CA ARG A 22 2.56 44.06 51.10
C ARG A 22 3.79 43.40 50.41
N ALA A 23 4.89 44.16 50.34
CA ALA A 23 6.02 43.97 49.42
C ALA A 23 7.22 43.15 49.97
N ALA A 24 7.95 42.56 49.01
CA ALA A 24 9.38 42.27 48.89
C ALA A 24 10.22 41.73 50.06
N ALA A 25 10.89 40.59 49.80
CA ALA A 25 12.28 40.35 50.18
C ALA A 25 12.97 39.49 49.11
N ALA A 26 14.16 39.92 48.68
CA ALA A 26 15.02 39.24 47.76
C ALA A 26 15.81 38.12 48.45
N ASP A 27 16.05 37.02 47.77
CA ASP A 27 17.30 36.27 47.97
C ASP A 27 17.79 35.69 46.64
N ALA A 28 19.06 35.94 46.38
CA ALA A 28 19.75 35.66 45.15
C ALA A 28 20.61 34.41 45.36
N SER A 29 20.23 33.29 44.73
CA SER A 29 21.14 32.15 44.63
C SER A 29 21.58 31.93 43.18
N LYS A 30 22.81 32.40 42.95
CA LYS A 30 23.59 32.42 41.72
C LYS A 30 24.01 31.00 41.37
N ARG A 31 23.34 30.36 40.40
CA ARG A 31 23.80 29.07 39.83
C ARG A 31 24.68 29.36 38.61
N PRO A 32 25.93 28.87 38.53
CA PRO A 32 26.83 29.20 37.44
C PRO A 32 26.33 28.56 36.14
N ALA A 33 26.07 29.40 35.15
CA ALA A 33 25.83 29.00 33.77
C ALA A 33 27.13 28.38 33.22
N LYS A 34 27.22 27.05 33.20
CA LYS A 34 28.12 26.37 32.26
C LYS A 34 27.62 26.75 30.88
N LYS A 35 28.36 27.65 30.23
CA LYS A 35 28.27 27.98 28.82
C LYS A 35 28.51 26.68 28.05
N ALA A 36 27.42 25.94 27.81
CA ALA A 36 27.43 24.84 26.87
C ALA A 36 27.65 25.50 25.52
N THR A 37 28.89 25.46 25.07
CA THR A 37 29.28 25.73 23.70
C THR A 37 28.38 24.83 22.86
N THR A 38 27.37 25.43 22.25
CA THR A 38 26.50 24.75 21.29
C THR A 38 27.44 24.18 20.23
N PRO A 39 27.51 22.85 20.05
CA PRO A 39 28.17 22.33 18.88
C PRO A 39 27.40 22.92 17.69
N LYS A 40 28.07 23.81 16.96
CA LYS A 40 27.69 24.22 15.62
C LYS A 40 27.32 22.93 14.89
N ALA A 41 26.05 22.75 14.54
CA ALA A 41 25.59 21.60 13.79
C ALA A 41 26.56 21.43 12.61
N ALA A 42 27.30 20.33 12.62
CA ALA A 42 28.07 19.94 11.45
C ALA A 42 27.04 19.83 10.33
N ALA A 43 27.19 20.64 9.29
CA ALA A 43 26.42 20.46 8.07
C ALA A 43 26.61 19.00 7.67
N SER A 44 25.53 18.24 7.50
CA SER A 44 25.67 16.86 7.09
C SER A 44 26.27 16.86 5.68
N ASP A 45 27.39 16.16 5.51
CA ASP A 45 27.99 15.87 4.19
C ASP A 45 27.14 14.85 3.39
N LEU A 46 25.87 14.68 3.76
CA LEU A 46 24.96 13.77 3.10
C LEU A 46 24.59 14.34 1.72
N ALA A 47 25.06 13.67 0.68
CA ALA A 47 24.75 13.99 -0.70
C ALA A 47 24.65 12.69 -1.50
N VAL A 48 23.92 12.74 -2.62
CA VAL A 48 23.88 11.62 -3.57
C VAL A 48 25.30 11.26 -4.00
N GLY A 49 25.59 9.96 -4.05
CA GLY A 49 26.92 9.40 -4.35
C GLY A 49 27.89 9.40 -3.17
N LYS A 50 27.51 9.88 -1.98
CA LYS A 50 28.33 9.81 -0.76
C LYS A 50 27.90 8.64 0.12
N PRO A 51 28.83 8.03 0.87
CA PRO A 51 28.48 6.99 1.83
C PRO A 51 27.75 7.57 3.05
N VAL A 52 26.85 6.79 3.62
CA VAL A 52 26.30 7.03 4.96
C VAL A 52 27.38 6.70 5.99
N THR A 53 27.84 7.70 6.73
CA THR A 53 28.96 7.56 7.69
C THR A 53 28.52 7.63 9.15
N LYS A 54 27.28 8.02 9.42
CA LYS A 54 26.75 8.15 10.78
C LYS A 54 26.42 6.77 11.35
N GLU A 55 27.18 6.37 12.36
CA GLU A 55 26.85 5.21 13.19
C GLU A 55 25.80 5.61 14.22
N VAL A 56 24.62 5.01 14.11
CA VAL A 56 23.47 5.19 15.02
C VAL A 56 22.79 3.84 15.18
N THR A 57 22.32 3.57 16.39
CA THR A 57 21.40 2.48 16.71
C THR A 57 20.11 3.09 17.25
N LEU A 58 18.98 2.76 16.63
CA LEU A 58 17.65 3.20 17.06
C LEU A 58 16.81 2.02 17.53
N ARG A 59 15.72 2.31 18.23
CA ARG A 59 14.71 1.28 18.53
C ARG A 59 13.65 1.27 17.44
N ASN A 60 13.22 0.09 17.02
CA ASN A 60 12.01 -0.06 16.20
C ASN A 60 10.75 -0.08 17.08
N GLN A 61 9.59 -0.26 16.45
CA GLN A 61 8.29 -0.32 17.10
C GLN A 61 8.12 -1.46 18.13
N GLU A 62 8.94 -2.51 18.04
CA GLU A 62 8.96 -3.66 18.95
C GLU A 62 10.01 -3.49 20.07
N GLU A 63 10.57 -2.30 20.21
CA GLU A 63 11.70 -1.98 21.09
C GLU A 63 13.01 -2.72 20.77
N LYS A 64 13.11 -3.36 19.60
CA LYS A 64 14.34 -3.99 19.14
C LYS A 64 15.32 -2.94 18.65
N GLU A 65 16.59 -3.11 19.00
CA GLU A 65 17.67 -2.26 18.50
C GLU A 65 17.97 -2.57 17.04
N VAL A 66 18.08 -1.52 16.22
CA VAL A 66 18.39 -1.56 14.80
C VAL A 66 19.60 -0.66 14.57
N ALA A 67 20.75 -1.27 14.30
CA ALA A 67 21.93 -0.55 13.85
C ALA A 67 21.71 -0.09 12.40
N ILE A 68 21.73 1.22 12.17
CA ILE A 68 21.36 1.79 10.86
C ILE A 68 22.31 1.31 9.76
N ALA A 69 23.60 1.17 10.08
CA ALA A 69 24.61 0.64 9.16
C ALA A 69 24.27 -0.77 8.65
N ASP A 70 23.62 -1.60 9.45
CA ASP A 70 23.29 -2.99 9.09
C ASP A 70 22.16 -3.05 8.05
N THR A 71 21.27 -2.06 8.05
CA THR A 71 20.07 -2.04 7.19
C THR A 71 20.39 -2.00 5.70
N PHE A 72 21.58 -1.54 5.32
CA PHE A 72 22.02 -1.39 3.94
C PHE A 72 23.27 -2.21 3.57
N ARG A 73 23.68 -3.18 4.40
CA ARG A 73 24.82 -4.05 4.07
C ARG A 73 24.49 -5.05 2.96
N GLY A 74 23.33 -5.70 3.05
CA GLY A 74 22.93 -6.79 2.15
C GLY A 74 21.92 -6.41 1.07
N GLN A 75 21.27 -5.25 1.21
CA GLN A 75 20.20 -4.76 0.33
C GLN A 75 20.19 -3.23 0.35
N GLY A 76 19.50 -2.60 -0.61
CA GLY A 76 19.21 -1.18 -0.53
C GLY A 76 18.13 -0.87 0.53
N VAL A 77 17.97 0.40 0.88
CA VAL A 77 16.97 0.85 1.85
C VAL A 77 16.38 2.21 1.47
N VAL A 78 15.07 2.34 1.64
CA VAL A 78 14.35 3.61 1.60
C VAL A 78 14.04 4.03 3.03
N PHE A 79 14.63 5.14 3.48
CA PHE A 79 14.20 5.82 4.70
C PHE A 79 13.22 6.93 4.35
N PHE A 80 12.03 6.91 4.93
CA PHE A 80 11.09 8.03 4.80
C PHE A 80 10.83 8.70 6.15
N MET A 81 11.06 10.01 6.20
CA MET A 81 10.93 10.82 7.39
C MET A 81 9.55 11.47 7.39
N TYR A 82 8.89 11.44 8.55
CA TYR A 82 7.57 12.02 8.72
C TYR A 82 7.41 12.78 10.05
N PRO A 83 6.62 13.88 10.08
CA PRO A 83 6.40 14.69 11.28
C PRO A 83 5.88 13.95 12.50
N ARG A 84 4.87 13.10 12.31
CA ARG A 84 4.15 12.42 13.40
C ARG A 84 3.29 11.28 12.89
N ALA A 85 3.39 10.11 13.51
CA ALA A 85 2.52 8.97 13.28
C ALA A 85 1.03 9.32 13.47
N ASN A 86 0.13 8.51 12.88
CA ASN A 86 -1.33 8.68 12.97
C ASN A 86 -1.92 9.99 12.42
N THR A 87 -1.15 10.80 11.69
CA THR A 87 -1.68 12.02 11.04
C THR A 87 -1.98 11.76 9.55
N PRO A 88 -3.00 12.40 8.95
CA PRO A 88 -3.47 12.05 7.59
C PRO A 88 -2.37 12.05 6.52
N GLY A 89 -1.51 13.07 6.51
CA GLY A 89 -0.41 13.14 5.54
C GLY A 89 0.69 12.09 5.78
N CYS A 90 0.98 11.74 7.03
CA CYS A 90 1.96 10.70 7.38
C CYS A 90 1.41 9.31 7.05
N THR A 91 0.14 9.07 7.36
CA THR A 91 -0.57 7.84 6.96
C THR A 91 -0.59 7.70 5.44
N LYS A 92 -0.86 8.78 4.67
CA LYS A 92 -0.80 8.72 3.20
C LYS A 92 0.58 8.30 2.68
N GLN A 93 1.66 8.82 3.25
CA GLN A 93 3.03 8.45 2.84
C GLN A 93 3.35 6.99 3.21
N ALA A 94 3.11 6.59 4.46
CA ALA A 94 3.41 5.23 4.92
C ALA A 94 2.56 4.18 4.21
N CYS A 95 1.26 4.42 4.01
CA CYS A 95 0.40 3.54 3.23
C CYS A 95 0.86 3.48 1.77
N GLY A 96 1.31 4.58 1.16
CA GLY A 96 1.85 4.53 -0.19
C GLY A 96 3.11 3.66 -0.31
N PHE A 97 4.01 3.70 0.67
CA PHE A 97 5.14 2.75 0.74
C PHE A 97 4.69 1.32 0.98
N ARG A 98 3.69 1.09 1.86
CA ARG A 98 3.10 -0.24 2.07
C ARG A 98 2.54 -0.79 0.77
N ASP A 99 1.77 0.03 0.07
CA ASP A 99 1.08 -0.36 -1.15
C ASP A 99 2.07 -0.66 -2.30
N ASN A 100 3.34 -0.25 -2.16
CA ASN A 100 4.44 -0.53 -3.08
C ASN A 100 5.53 -1.44 -2.48
N ILE A 101 5.35 -2.00 -1.27
CA ILE A 101 6.43 -2.66 -0.53
C ILE A 101 7.04 -3.83 -1.29
N GLN A 102 6.21 -4.59 -2.04
CA GLN A 102 6.69 -5.74 -2.78
C GLN A 102 7.61 -5.30 -3.91
N ALA A 103 7.20 -4.31 -4.72
CA ALA A 103 8.05 -3.76 -5.79
C ALA A 103 9.38 -3.19 -5.26
N ILE A 104 9.39 -2.64 -4.05
CA ILE A 104 10.60 -2.16 -3.41
C ILE A 104 11.50 -3.36 -3.00
N LYS A 105 10.91 -4.41 -2.42
CA LYS A 105 11.62 -5.66 -2.06
C LYS A 105 12.17 -6.39 -3.28
N ASP A 106 11.38 -6.53 -4.34
CA ASP A 106 11.78 -7.19 -5.59
C ASP A 106 12.97 -6.48 -6.24
N ALA A 107 13.04 -5.15 -6.11
CA ALA A 107 14.19 -4.36 -6.57
C ALA A 107 15.44 -4.53 -5.67
N GLY A 108 15.38 -5.32 -4.61
CA GLY A 108 16.48 -5.49 -3.65
C GLY A 108 16.55 -4.38 -2.60
N PHE A 109 15.42 -3.73 -2.28
CA PHE A 109 15.34 -2.67 -1.26
C PHE A 109 14.39 -3.01 -0.12
N THR A 110 14.67 -2.52 1.09
CA THR A 110 13.72 -2.50 2.20
C THR A 110 13.23 -1.08 2.49
N VAL A 111 12.26 -0.92 3.39
CA VAL A 111 11.71 0.38 3.80
C VAL A 111 11.81 0.53 5.30
N TYR A 112 12.16 1.72 5.77
CA TYR A 112 12.02 2.13 7.16
C TYR A 112 11.31 3.48 7.25
N GLY A 113 10.28 3.56 8.10
CA GLY A 113 9.74 4.85 8.51
C GLY A 113 10.57 5.43 9.66
N LEU A 114 10.82 6.74 9.67
CA LEU A 114 11.61 7.41 10.71
C LEU A 114 10.91 8.66 11.26
N SER A 115 10.70 8.70 12.58
CA SER A 115 10.20 9.89 13.29
C SER A 115 10.68 9.97 14.73
N GLY A 116 10.38 11.08 15.41
CA GLY A 116 10.60 11.23 16.85
C GLY A 116 9.51 10.61 17.74
N ASP A 117 8.59 9.82 17.18
CA ASP A 117 7.53 9.14 17.96
C ASP A 117 8.12 7.97 18.77
N SER A 118 7.53 7.63 19.92
CA SER A 118 7.99 6.51 20.76
C SER A 118 7.67 5.14 20.14
N PRO A 119 8.42 4.07 20.47
CA PRO A 119 8.15 2.71 19.96
C PRO A 119 6.69 2.28 20.15
N LYS A 120 6.09 2.62 21.29
CA LYS A 120 4.68 2.30 21.57
C LYS A 120 3.70 3.00 20.62
N THR A 121 3.95 4.26 20.28
CA THR A 121 3.12 4.99 19.30
C THR A 121 3.28 4.41 17.91
N LEU A 122 4.51 4.00 17.56
CA LEU A 122 4.82 3.36 16.28
C LEU A 122 4.16 1.98 16.15
N SER A 123 4.20 1.15 17.19
CA SER A 123 3.56 -0.19 17.19
C SER A 123 2.06 -0.07 16.95
N ASN A 124 1.38 0.79 17.72
CA ASN A 124 -0.05 1.01 17.53
C ASN A 124 -0.39 1.52 16.12
N TRP A 125 0.48 2.35 15.53
CA TRP A 125 0.27 2.88 14.18
C TRP A 125 0.53 1.82 13.10
N LYS A 126 1.58 1.01 13.25
CA LYS A 126 1.91 -0.13 12.39
C LYS A 126 0.72 -1.09 12.31
N ASP A 127 0.16 -1.46 13.46
CA ASP A 127 -0.99 -2.37 13.55
C ASP A 127 -2.23 -1.73 12.90
N LYS A 128 -2.55 -0.48 13.26
CA LYS A 128 -3.73 0.22 12.73
C LYS A 128 -3.70 0.39 11.21
N GLN A 129 -2.52 0.47 10.61
CA GLN A 129 -2.36 0.71 9.17
C GLN A 129 -1.80 -0.51 8.42
N ASN A 130 -1.65 -1.66 9.08
CA ASN A 130 -1.06 -2.88 8.52
C ASN A 130 0.26 -2.60 7.79
N LEU A 131 1.20 -1.89 8.43
CA LEU A 131 2.47 -1.50 7.79
C LEU A 131 3.47 -2.67 7.81
N PRO A 132 3.91 -3.20 6.65
CA PRO A 132 4.70 -4.43 6.53
C PRO A 132 6.21 -4.20 6.65
N PHE A 133 6.61 -3.05 7.19
CA PHE A 133 7.99 -2.62 7.37
C PHE A 133 8.20 -1.99 8.74
N ASP A 134 9.45 -1.84 9.14
CA ASP A 134 9.80 -1.34 10.47
C ASP A 134 9.70 0.19 10.55
N LEU A 135 9.39 0.66 11.76
CA LEU A 135 9.29 2.07 12.10
C LEU A 135 10.31 2.38 13.20
N LEU A 136 11.22 3.30 12.93
CA LEU A 136 12.31 3.70 13.80
C LEU A 136 11.92 4.90 14.65
N SER A 137 12.19 4.79 15.95
CA SER A 137 12.02 5.85 16.94
C SER A 137 13.34 6.60 17.15
N ASP A 138 13.36 7.89 16.81
CA ASP A 138 14.51 8.79 16.96
C ASP A 138 14.13 10.06 17.76
N PRO A 139 13.80 9.95 19.06
CA PRO A 139 13.35 11.09 19.88
C PRO A 139 14.42 12.18 20.07
N GLU A 140 15.69 11.82 19.92
CA GLU A 140 16.81 12.76 19.98
C GLU A 140 17.18 13.37 18.62
N HIS A 141 16.51 12.94 17.54
CA HIS A 141 16.71 13.40 16.18
C HIS A 141 18.17 13.22 15.70
N GLU A 142 18.86 12.16 16.13
CA GLU A 142 20.23 11.92 15.72
C GLU A 142 20.32 11.59 14.22
N LEU A 143 19.55 10.60 13.77
CA LEU A 143 19.49 10.19 12.37
C LEU A 143 18.70 11.20 11.54
N ILE A 144 17.59 11.71 12.08
CA ILE A 144 16.75 12.73 11.44
C ILE A 144 17.58 14.00 11.12
N SER A 145 18.44 14.45 12.04
CA SER A 145 19.29 15.62 11.80
C SER A 145 20.41 15.31 10.82
N TYR A 146 21.02 14.14 10.89
CA TYR A 146 22.02 13.70 9.91
C TYR A 146 21.45 13.66 8.48
N PHE A 147 20.20 13.22 8.36
CA PHE A 147 19.43 13.20 7.11
C PHE A 147 18.96 14.58 6.62
N GLY A 148 19.27 15.66 7.35
CA GLY A 148 18.87 17.02 6.96
C GLY A 148 17.38 17.28 7.13
N SER A 149 16.68 16.42 7.88
CA SER A 149 15.22 16.42 8.04
C SER A 149 14.77 17.05 9.35
N SER A 150 15.67 17.64 10.14
CA SER A 150 15.35 18.30 11.41
C SER A 150 15.07 19.79 11.21
N LEU A 151 13.99 20.28 11.80
CA LEU A 151 13.55 21.67 11.81
C LEU A 151 13.62 22.25 13.23
N PRO A 152 13.62 23.59 13.39
CA PRO A 152 13.62 24.23 14.70
C PRO A 152 12.54 23.70 15.64
N GLY A 153 12.92 23.46 16.89
CA GLY A 153 12.03 22.92 17.92
C GLY A 153 11.77 21.42 17.82
N LYS A 154 12.76 20.62 17.38
CA LYS A 154 12.65 19.16 17.19
C LYS A 154 11.43 18.77 16.34
N LYS A 155 11.18 19.51 15.26
CA LYS A 155 10.17 19.13 14.26
C LYS A 155 10.83 18.33 13.14
N VAL A 156 10.12 17.38 12.55
CA VAL A 156 10.63 16.59 11.43
C VAL A 156 10.06 17.15 10.11
N GLN A 157 10.93 17.45 9.15
CA GLN A 157 10.59 17.77 7.78
C GLN A 157 10.34 16.49 7.01
N ARG A 158 9.16 16.39 6.38
CA ARG A 158 8.85 15.27 5.49
C ARG A 158 9.88 15.20 4.36
N SER A 159 10.47 14.04 4.20
CA SER A 159 11.55 13.76 3.25
C SER A 159 11.70 12.26 3.05
N HIS A 160 12.48 11.84 2.06
CA HIS A 160 13.00 10.48 1.98
C HIS A 160 14.44 10.48 1.50
N ILE A 161 15.15 9.40 1.82
CA ILE A 161 16.48 9.10 1.35
C ILE A 161 16.49 7.64 0.90
N VAL A 162 17.03 7.40 -0.29
CA VAL A 162 17.33 6.04 -0.75
C VAL A 162 18.83 5.82 -0.58
N VAL A 163 19.19 4.74 0.10
CA VAL A 163 20.57 4.28 0.27
C VAL A 163 20.69 2.95 -0.47
N LEU A 164 21.64 2.87 -1.40
CA LEU A 164 21.96 1.65 -2.12
C LEU A 164 22.64 0.65 -1.18
N LYS A 165 22.67 -0.62 -1.59
CA LYS A 165 23.48 -1.64 -0.91
C LYS A 165 24.92 -1.18 -0.81
N GLY A 166 25.55 -1.46 0.33
CA GLY A 166 26.89 -0.97 0.65
C GLY A 166 26.91 0.46 1.21
N GLY A 167 25.76 1.14 1.33
CA GLY A 167 25.63 2.37 2.11
C GLY A 167 25.85 3.66 1.34
N VAL A 168 25.82 3.65 0.01
CA VAL A 168 25.92 4.86 -0.82
C VAL A 168 24.55 5.51 -0.98
N VAL A 169 24.43 6.82 -0.78
CA VAL A 169 23.17 7.54 -0.98
C VAL A 169 22.83 7.61 -2.47
N GLY A 170 21.67 7.07 -2.85
CA GLY A 170 21.18 7.04 -4.24
C GLY A 170 20.24 8.21 -4.58
N ASP A 171 19.31 8.55 -3.69
CA ASP A 171 18.37 9.67 -3.90
C ASP A 171 18.08 10.40 -2.58
N ILE A 172 17.81 11.70 -2.67
CA ILE A 172 17.40 12.55 -1.55
C ILE A 172 16.26 13.45 -2.03
N ALA A 173 15.12 13.42 -1.33
CA ALA A 173 14.06 14.40 -1.52
C ALA A 173 13.72 15.10 -0.20
N ALA A 174 14.17 16.35 -0.07
CA ALA A 174 13.78 17.23 1.03
C ALA A 174 12.44 17.94 0.73
N LYS A 175 11.66 18.25 1.77
CA LYS A 175 10.40 19.02 1.67
C LYS A 175 9.44 18.46 0.62
N VAL A 176 9.27 17.15 0.64
CA VAL A 176 8.46 16.41 -0.34
C VAL A 176 7.02 16.24 0.14
N SER A 177 6.06 16.13 -0.79
CA SER A 177 4.68 15.75 -0.46
C SER A 177 4.58 14.25 -0.14
N PRO A 178 3.52 13.79 0.53
CA PRO A 178 3.33 12.36 0.81
C PRO A 178 3.36 11.48 -0.45
N ALA A 179 2.68 11.90 -1.51
CA ALA A 179 2.57 11.11 -2.75
C ALA A 179 3.88 11.16 -3.55
N ASP A 180 4.50 12.35 -3.67
CA ASP A 180 5.73 12.50 -4.42
C ASP A 180 6.90 11.75 -3.78
N SER A 181 6.91 11.63 -2.45
CA SER A 181 7.92 10.84 -1.74
C SER A 181 7.88 9.38 -2.19
N VAL A 182 6.68 8.80 -2.22
CA VAL A 182 6.47 7.41 -2.63
C VAL A 182 6.80 7.25 -4.11
N ASN A 183 6.22 8.08 -4.98
CA ASN A 183 6.39 7.97 -6.42
C ASN A 183 7.87 8.09 -6.84
N ARG A 184 8.61 9.04 -6.26
CA ARG A 184 10.03 9.23 -6.56
C ARG A 184 10.90 8.09 -6.05
N ALA A 185 10.71 7.69 -4.79
CA ALA A 185 11.50 6.60 -4.23
C ALA A 185 11.22 5.27 -4.95
N VAL A 186 9.95 4.95 -5.24
CA VAL A 186 9.58 3.74 -5.99
C VAL A 186 10.13 3.76 -7.41
N LYS A 187 10.09 4.92 -8.08
CA LYS A 187 10.72 5.06 -9.40
C LYS A 187 12.22 4.79 -9.32
N PHE A 188 12.92 5.42 -8.38
CA PHE A 188 14.36 5.27 -8.22
C PHE A 188 14.75 3.81 -7.95
N VAL A 189 14.09 3.12 -7.01
CA VAL A 189 14.45 1.72 -6.69
C VAL A 189 14.22 0.80 -7.90
N LYS A 190 13.16 1.02 -8.68
CA LYS A 190 12.90 0.25 -9.91
C LYS A 190 13.98 0.46 -10.98
N GLU A 191 14.46 1.69 -11.12
CA GLU A 191 15.53 2.02 -12.07
C GLU A 191 16.92 1.51 -11.61
N ASN A 192 17.05 1.11 -10.34
CA ASN A 192 18.30 0.66 -9.72
C ASN A 192 18.14 -0.73 -9.08
N SER A 193 17.30 -1.59 -9.66
CA SER A 193 17.09 -2.94 -9.12
C SER A 193 18.36 -3.77 -9.22
N GLU A 194 18.71 -4.47 -8.15
CA GLU A 194 19.80 -5.45 -8.14
C GLU A 194 19.30 -6.84 -8.59
N ALA A 195 18.67 -6.91 -9.77
CA ALA A 195 18.40 -8.21 -10.39
C ALA A 195 19.75 -8.82 -10.83
N GLU A 196 20.30 -9.71 -10.00
CA GLU A 196 21.46 -10.53 -10.34
C GLU A 196 21.12 -11.46 -11.52
N ALA A 197 22.02 -11.49 -12.51
CA ALA A 197 21.98 -12.43 -13.63
C ALA A 197 22.07 -13.90 -13.13
N PRO A 198 21.35 -14.85 -13.77
CA PRO A 198 21.28 -16.21 -13.29
C PRO A 198 22.56 -17.01 -13.60
N LYS A 199 23.02 -17.80 -12.62
CA LYS A 199 23.93 -18.93 -12.82
C LYS A 199 23.29 -20.21 -12.29
N ASP A 200 23.18 -21.15 -13.24
CA ASP A 200 23.28 -22.60 -13.15
C ASP A 200 22.08 -23.45 -12.65
N GLU A 201 21.47 -24.06 -13.68
CA GLU A 201 21.05 -25.46 -13.85
C GLU A 201 19.62 -25.92 -13.44
N GLU A 202 18.96 -26.43 -14.48
CA GLU A 202 17.55 -26.78 -14.71
C GLU A 202 17.25 -28.26 -14.33
N PRO A 203 15.99 -28.79 -14.39
CA PRO A 203 15.44 -29.15 -15.70
C PRO A 203 13.92 -28.96 -15.92
N ALA A 204 13.63 -28.28 -17.03
CA ALA A 204 12.66 -28.53 -18.10
C ALA A 204 11.13 -28.40 -17.86
N LYS A 205 10.57 -27.53 -18.73
CA LYS A 205 9.19 -27.35 -19.24
C LYS A 205 8.44 -26.17 -18.62
N GLU A 206 7.96 -25.15 -19.35
CA GLU A 206 7.74 -24.90 -20.78
C GLU A 206 8.03 -23.41 -21.06
N GLU A 207 8.43 -23.09 -22.28
CA GLU A 207 8.83 -21.74 -22.73
C GLU A 207 7.72 -20.70 -22.49
N GLU A 208 7.98 -19.75 -21.59
CA GLU A 208 7.27 -18.46 -21.56
C GLU A 208 7.69 -17.69 -22.83
N PRO A 209 6.75 -17.19 -23.66
CA PRO A 209 7.11 -16.37 -24.80
C PRO A 209 7.73 -15.07 -24.31
N THR A 210 9.01 -14.91 -24.58
CA THR A 210 9.76 -13.68 -24.40
C THR A 210 9.16 -12.58 -25.27
N ASP A 211 9.01 -11.39 -24.66
CA ASP A 211 8.46 -10.17 -25.23
C ASP A 211 6.98 -10.27 -25.67
N ALA A 212 6.08 -10.11 -24.69
CA ALA A 212 4.64 -10.01 -24.92
C ALA A 212 4.32 -8.92 -25.96
N GLU A 213 4.01 -9.36 -27.18
CA GLU A 213 2.88 -8.81 -27.92
C GLU A 213 1.74 -8.68 -26.91
N LYS A 214 1.40 -7.44 -26.52
CA LYS A 214 0.26 -7.18 -25.64
C LYS A 214 -0.93 -7.98 -26.18
N PHE A 215 -1.43 -8.92 -25.39
CA PHE A 215 -2.65 -9.66 -25.72
C PHE A 215 -3.73 -8.62 -26.03
N ALA A 216 -4.17 -8.54 -27.28
CA ALA A 216 -4.92 -7.40 -27.79
C ALA A 216 -6.39 -7.74 -28.04
N GLU A 217 -7.22 -6.71 -28.20
CA GLU A 217 -8.58 -6.86 -28.67
C GLU A 217 -8.63 -7.65 -29.99
N GLY A 218 -9.59 -8.56 -30.10
CA GLY A 218 -9.76 -9.44 -31.25
C GLY A 218 -9.01 -10.77 -31.17
N ASN A 219 -8.02 -10.91 -30.28
CA ASN A 219 -7.33 -12.18 -30.05
C ASN A 219 -8.29 -13.23 -29.48
N THR A 220 -8.09 -14.51 -29.83
CA THR A 220 -8.85 -15.62 -29.23
C THR A 220 -8.09 -16.15 -28.02
N VAL A 221 -8.76 -16.23 -26.87
CA VAL A 221 -8.24 -16.80 -25.63
C VAL A 221 -8.05 -18.31 -25.83
N SER A 222 -6.79 -18.75 -25.85
CA SER A 222 -6.40 -20.15 -26.06
C SER A 222 -5.92 -20.85 -24.79
N PHE A 223 -6.03 -20.19 -23.63
CA PHE A 223 -5.57 -20.73 -22.35
C PHE A 223 -6.41 -21.95 -21.95
N ASP A 224 -5.79 -23.14 -21.94
CA ASP A 224 -6.44 -24.44 -21.70
C ASP A 224 -6.02 -25.05 -20.35
N ALA A 225 -6.15 -24.26 -19.28
CA ALA A 225 -5.91 -24.75 -17.92
C ALA A 225 -7.15 -24.60 -17.03
N GLU A 226 -7.10 -25.31 -15.90
CA GLU A 226 -8.10 -25.25 -14.84
C GLU A 226 -7.62 -24.34 -13.71
N LEU A 227 -8.54 -23.54 -13.18
CA LEU A 227 -8.34 -22.77 -11.96
C LEU A 227 -9.28 -23.26 -10.87
N GLN A 228 -8.95 -22.97 -9.61
CA GLN A 228 -9.84 -23.21 -8.49
C GLN A 228 -10.76 -22.01 -8.28
N THR A 229 -12.01 -22.25 -7.97
CA THR A 229 -12.98 -21.21 -7.56
C THR A 229 -12.91 -20.94 -6.06
N ASP A 230 -13.60 -19.89 -5.58
CA ASP A 230 -13.82 -19.65 -4.14
C ASP A 230 -14.40 -20.87 -3.40
N ALA A 231 -15.19 -21.70 -4.06
CA ALA A 231 -15.74 -22.93 -3.50
C ALA A 231 -14.76 -24.13 -3.56
N SER A 232 -13.49 -23.92 -3.93
CA SER A 232 -12.50 -24.99 -4.18
C SER A 232 -12.96 -26.02 -5.23
N VAL A 233 -13.72 -25.55 -6.22
CA VAL A 233 -14.13 -26.34 -7.39
C VAL A 233 -13.24 -25.98 -8.56
N ALA A 234 -12.69 -26.99 -9.25
CA ALA A 234 -11.94 -26.80 -10.48
C ALA A 234 -12.86 -26.35 -11.62
N VAL A 235 -12.44 -25.34 -12.39
CA VAL A 235 -13.15 -24.85 -13.57
C VAL A 235 -12.17 -24.66 -14.72
N LYS A 236 -12.55 -25.14 -15.91
CA LYS A 236 -11.81 -24.87 -17.14
C LYS A 236 -12.07 -23.45 -17.59
N VAL A 237 -11.01 -22.68 -17.82
CA VAL A 237 -11.12 -21.27 -18.20
C VAL A 237 -11.95 -21.09 -19.48
N GLN A 238 -11.80 -21.99 -20.45
CA GLN A 238 -12.56 -22.00 -21.71
C GLN A 238 -14.08 -22.14 -21.51
N ASP A 239 -14.52 -22.82 -20.45
CA ASP A 239 -15.95 -23.00 -20.18
C ASP A 239 -16.61 -21.71 -19.65
N LEU A 240 -15.83 -20.77 -19.10
CA LEU A 240 -16.34 -19.50 -18.56
C LEU A 240 -16.98 -18.60 -19.62
N PHE A 241 -16.55 -18.73 -20.88
CA PHE A 241 -17.00 -17.88 -21.99
C PHE A 241 -17.49 -18.68 -23.20
N LYS A 242 -17.88 -19.94 -22.99
CA LYS A 242 -18.31 -20.82 -24.09
C LYS A 242 -19.62 -20.38 -24.74
N THR A 243 -20.59 -19.98 -23.91
CA THR A 243 -21.96 -19.61 -24.35
C THR A 243 -22.30 -18.16 -24.04
N ARG A 244 -21.67 -17.59 -23.01
CA ARG A 244 -21.84 -16.22 -22.54
C ARG A 244 -20.52 -15.47 -22.64
N GLY A 245 -20.57 -14.16 -22.58
CA GLY A 245 -19.35 -13.38 -22.38
C GLY A 245 -18.88 -13.47 -20.93
N ALA A 246 -17.60 -13.19 -20.69
CA ALA A 246 -17.02 -13.17 -19.35
C ALA A 246 -16.28 -11.84 -19.11
N ILE A 247 -16.53 -11.20 -17.97
CA ILE A 247 -15.71 -10.10 -17.47
C ILE A 247 -14.81 -10.66 -16.38
N LEU A 248 -13.52 -10.79 -16.68
CA LEU A 248 -12.48 -11.16 -15.73
C LEU A 248 -11.85 -9.89 -15.18
N PHE A 249 -12.21 -9.47 -13.97
CA PHE A 249 -11.54 -8.34 -13.32
C PHE A 249 -10.41 -8.85 -12.42
N MET A 250 -9.21 -8.33 -12.63
CA MET A 250 -8.02 -8.73 -11.91
C MET A 250 -7.70 -7.72 -10.82
N TYR A 251 -7.31 -8.20 -9.65
CA TYR A 251 -7.09 -7.36 -8.48
C TYR A 251 -5.84 -7.79 -7.70
N PRO A 252 -5.10 -6.84 -7.09
CA PRO A 252 -3.86 -7.13 -6.36
C PRO A 252 -3.97 -8.12 -5.18
N LYS A 253 -5.01 -7.99 -4.36
CA LYS A 253 -5.21 -8.80 -3.14
C LYS A 253 -6.66 -8.70 -2.65
N ALA A 254 -7.27 -9.83 -2.33
CA ALA A 254 -8.59 -9.90 -1.73
C ALA A 254 -8.67 -9.08 -0.42
N ASP A 255 -9.87 -8.61 -0.08
CA ASP A 255 -10.18 -7.90 1.16
C ASP A 255 -9.33 -6.64 1.44
N THR A 256 -8.97 -5.91 0.38
CA THR A 256 -8.32 -4.59 0.49
C THR A 256 -9.24 -3.49 -0.04
N PRO A 257 -9.19 -2.24 0.49
CA PRO A 257 -10.19 -1.21 0.18
C PRO A 257 -10.43 -0.95 -1.32
N GLY A 258 -9.36 -0.91 -2.12
CA GLY A 258 -9.47 -0.71 -3.57
C GLY A 258 -10.05 -1.93 -4.30
N CYS A 259 -9.69 -3.14 -3.90
CA CYS A 259 -10.23 -4.38 -4.47
C CYS A 259 -11.68 -4.59 -4.07
N THR A 260 -12.03 -4.32 -2.82
CA THR A 260 -13.42 -4.33 -2.32
C THR A 260 -14.26 -3.29 -3.06
N THR A 261 -13.72 -2.11 -3.37
CA THR A 261 -14.45 -1.11 -4.18
C THR A 261 -14.76 -1.63 -5.60
N GLN A 262 -13.79 -2.23 -6.28
CA GLN A 262 -13.98 -2.81 -7.62
C GLN A 262 -15.00 -3.95 -7.58
N ALA A 263 -14.80 -4.91 -6.66
CA ALA A 263 -15.62 -6.09 -6.50
C ALA A 263 -17.08 -5.75 -6.14
N CYS A 264 -17.30 -4.85 -5.17
CA CYS A 264 -18.64 -4.36 -4.84
C CYS A 264 -19.29 -3.65 -6.03
N GLY A 265 -18.55 -2.82 -6.78
CA GLY A 265 -19.10 -2.14 -7.95
C GLY A 265 -19.59 -3.11 -9.03
N TYR A 266 -18.88 -4.21 -9.29
CA TYR A 266 -19.40 -5.26 -10.17
C TYR A 266 -20.58 -6.00 -9.55
N ASN A 267 -20.56 -6.29 -8.25
CA ASN A 267 -21.66 -6.96 -7.55
C ASN A 267 -22.97 -6.15 -7.62
N ASP A 268 -22.88 -4.83 -7.48
CA ASP A 268 -24.00 -3.88 -7.55
C ASP A 268 -24.61 -3.81 -8.96
N ASN A 269 -23.78 -4.01 -9.99
CA ASN A 269 -24.19 -3.99 -11.40
C ASN A 269 -24.42 -5.37 -12.01
N LEU A 270 -24.28 -6.45 -11.23
CA LEU A 270 -24.25 -7.81 -11.72
C LEU A 270 -25.51 -8.18 -12.49
N GLU A 271 -26.68 -7.75 -12.04
CA GLU A 271 -27.94 -8.06 -12.73
C GLU A 271 -27.99 -7.47 -14.14
N ALA A 272 -27.53 -6.23 -14.31
CA ALA A 272 -27.49 -5.57 -15.61
C ALA A 272 -26.45 -6.22 -16.55
N ILE A 273 -25.28 -6.58 -16.01
CA ILE A 273 -24.23 -7.29 -16.77
C ILE A 273 -24.74 -8.67 -17.19
N ASN A 274 -25.41 -9.38 -16.27
CA ASN A 274 -25.99 -10.69 -16.53
C ASN A 274 -27.13 -10.61 -17.55
N ALA A 275 -27.96 -9.58 -17.50
CA ALA A 275 -29.01 -9.38 -18.50
C ALA A 275 -28.46 -9.10 -19.91
N ALA A 276 -27.25 -8.53 -20.00
CA ALA A 276 -26.56 -8.29 -21.27
C ALA A 276 -25.84 -9.54 -21.84
N GLY A 277 -25.88 -10.67 -21.14
CA GLY A 277 -25.28 -11.92 -21.60
C GLY A 277 -23.83 -12.14 -21.15
N PHE A 278 -23.33 -11.36 -20.20
CA PHE A 278 -21.99 -11.52 -19.63
C PHE A 278 -22.06 -12.05 -18.19
N ASP A 279 -21.10 -12.87 -17.78
CA ASP A 279 -20.90 -13.26 -16.38
C ASP A 279 -19.66 -12.54 -15.82
N VAL A 280 -19.63 -12.26 -14.52
CA VAL A 280 -18.51 -11.59 -13.86
C VAL A 280 -17.68 -12.61 -13.08
N TYR A 281 -16.36 -12.49 -13.16
CA TYR A 281 -15.43 -13.25 -12.34
C TYR A 281 -14.34 -12.33 -11.79
N GLY A 282 -14.05 -12.45 -10.50
CA GLY A 282 -12.85 -11.83 -9.93
C GLY A 282 -11.68 -12.79 -10.00
N LEU A 283 -10.54 -12.36 -10.53
CA LEU A 283 -9.34 -13.19 -10.68
C LEU A 283 -8.19 -12.62 -9.83
N GLY A 284 -7.64 -13.42 -8.93
CA GLY A 284 -6.54 -12.99 -8.05
C GLY A 284 -5.65 -14.14 -7.60
N ALA A 285 -4.54 -13.81 -6.96
CA ALA A 285 -3.54 -14.77 -6.48
C ALA A 285 -3.89 -15.43 -5.13
N ASP A 286 -4.97 -14.95 -4.50
CA ASP A 286 -5.46 -15.45 -3.21
C ASP A 286 -5.91 -16.91 -3.31
N SER A 287 -5.74 -17.66 -2.21
CA SER A 287 -6.20 -19.05 -2.11
C SER A 287 -7.73 -19.15 -2.12
N PRO A 288 -8.33 -20.31 -2.50
CA PRO A 288 -9.78 -20.50 -2.46
C PRO A 288 -10.41 -20.16 -1.10
N ALA A 289 -9.74 -20.48 0.01
CA ALA A 289 -10.22 -20.19 1.36
C ALA A 289 -10.28 -18.68 1.67
N GLU A 290 -9.25 -17.91 1.27
CA GLU A 290 -9.25 -16.45 1.40
C GLU A 290 -10.37 -15.82 0.54
N LEU A 291 -10.55 -16.33 -0.68
CA LEU A 291 -11.60 -15.87 -1.59
C LEU A 291 -13.00 -16.15 -1.04
N LEU A 292 -13.24 -17.34 -0.49
CA LEU A 292 -14.51 -17.70 0.13
C LEU A 292 -14.83 -16.77 1.30
N ALA A 293 -13.87 -16.56 2.21
CA ALA A 293 -14.05 -15.68 3.36
C ALA A 293 -14.38 -14.24 2.92
N TRP A 294 -13.67 -13.73 1.92
CA TRP A 294 -13.94 -12.39 1.38
C TRP A 294 -15.33 -12.31 0.74
N LYS A 295 -15.69 -13.29 -0.09
CA LYS A 295 -17.02 -13.41 -0.72
C LYS A 295 -18.15 -13.47 0.28
N GLU A 296 -18.02 -14.25 1.35
CA GLU A 296 -19.03 -14.35 2.41
C GLU A 296 -19.17 -13.02 3.17
N SER A 297 -18.06 -12.37 3.50
CA SER A 297 -18.05 -11.10 4.22
C SER A 297 -18.75 -9.96 3.45
N GLN A 298 -18.55 -9.92 2.13
CA GLN A 298 -19.08 -8.88 1.24
C GLN A 298 -20.35 -9.30 0.50
N LYS A 299 -20.75 -10.56 0.62
CA LYS A 299 -21.92 -11.17 -0.03
C LYS A 299 -21.87 -11.05 -1.56
N TYR A 300 -20.73 -11.38 -2.16
CA TYR A 300 -20.61 -11.41 -3.62
C TYR A 300 -21.44 -12.54 -4.22
N LYS A 301 -22.20 -12.22 -5.27
CA LYS A 301 -23.09 -13.16 -5.96
C LYS A 301 -22.42 -13.92 -7.10
N TYR A 302 -21.23 -13.49 -7.50
CA TYR A 302 -20.45 -14.08 -8.59
C TYR A 302 -19.28 -14.94 -8.06
N THR A 303 -18.57 -15.60 -8.97
CA THR A 303 -17.46 -16.50 -8.65
C THR A 303 -16.12 -15.76 -8.64
N LEU A 304 -15.29 -16.03 -7.64
CA LEU A 304 -13.88 -15.63 -7.60
C LEU A 304 -13.01 -16.82 -8.03
N LEU A 305 -11.96 -16.54 -8.78
CA LEU A 305 -11.00 -17.50 -9.32
C LEU A 305 -9.65 -17.28 -8.64
N SER A 306 -9.06 -18.39 -8.18
CA SER A 306 -7.74 -18.46 -7.55
C SER A 306 -6.70 -18.86 -8.59
N ASP A 307 -5.73 -17.98 -8.80
CA ASP A 307 -4.60 -18.16 -9.70
C ASP A 307 -3.29 -17.76 -8.99
N PRO A 308 -2.87 -18.50 -7.95
CA PRO A 308 -1.72 -18.14 -7.10
C PRO A 308 -0.38 -18.16 -7.85
N LYS A 309 -0.33 -18.80 -9.02
CA LYS A 309 0.86 -18.87 -9.89
C LYS A 309 0.81 -17.87 -11.04
N HIS A 310 -0.23 -17.05 -11.11
CA HIS A 310 -0.45 -16.06 -12.16
C HIS A 310 -0.41 -16.67 -13.57
N GLN A 311 -0.92 -17.89 -13.74
CA GLN A 311 -0.91 -18.53 -15.06
C GLN A 311 -1.86 -17.80 -16.02
N LEU A 312 -3.09 -17.55 -15.59
CA LEU A 312 -4.07 -16.80 -16.38
C LEU A 312 -3.84 -15.29 -16.25
N ILE A 313 -3.46 -14.81 -15.07
CA ILE A 313 -3.14 -13.40 -14.83
C ILE A 313 -1.95 -12.96 -15.69
N GLY A 314 -0.90 -13.77 -15.76
CA GLY A 314 0.29 -13.57 -16.59
C GLY A 314 -0.03 -13.71 -18.07
N TYR A 315 -0.85 -14.68 -18.47
CA TYR A 315 -1.32 -14.83 -19.85
C TYR A 315 -1.96 -13.54 -20.41
N PHE A 316 -2.71 -12.82 -19.59
CA PHE A 316 -3.31 -11.55 -19.98
C PHE A 316 -2.38 -10.34 -19.83
N GLY A 317 -1.11 -10.52 -19.44
CA GLY A 317 -0.16 -9.43 -19.25
C GLY A 317 -0.42 -8.60 -17.99
N SER A 318 -1.21 -9.12 -17.04
CA SER A 318 -1.56 -8.43 -15.79
C SER A 318 -0.72 -8.88 -14.61
N SER A 319 0.28 -9.72 -14.86
CA SER A 319 1.31 -10.04 -13.90
C SER A 319 2.43 -9.01 -14.02
N ILE A 320 2.67 -8.28 -12.94
CA ILE A 320 3.75 -7.30 -12.82
C ILE A 320 4.74 -7.78 -11.75
N ASN A 321 5.92 -7.16 -11.74
CA ASN A 321 7.03 -7.55 -10.88
C ASN A 321 7.40 -9.04 -11.08
N ASP A 322 7.73 -9.42 -12.32
CA ASP A 322 8.24 -10.76 -12.65
C ASP A 322 7.35 -11.91 -12.14
N GLY A 323 6.02 -11.79 -12.27
CA GLY A 323 5.12 -12.85 -11.85
C GLY A 323 4.54 -12.69 -10.44
N THR A 324 5.00 -11.73 -9.64
CA THR A 324 4.75 -11.73 -8.18
C THR A 324 3.58 -10.85 -7.73
N ARG A 325 3.09 -9.95 -8.57
CA ARG A 325 1.94 -9.11 -8.24
C ARG A 325 0.95 -8.99 -9.39
N VAL A 326 -0.34 -8.94 -9.03
CA VAL A 326 -1.41 -8.66 -9.98
C VAL A 326 -1.54 -7.14 -10.16
N GLU A 327 -1.38 -6.65 -11.38
CA GLU A 327 -1.80 -5.31 -11.77
C GLU A 327 -3.32 -5.28 -11.85
N ARG A 328 -3.94 -4.21 -11.34
CA ARG A 328 -5.38 -4.06 -11.48
C ARG A 328 -5.71 -3.83 -12.95
N SER A 329 -6.52 -4.73 -13.51
CA SER A 329 -6.95 -4.71 -14.90
C SER A 329 -8.32 -5.37 -15.04
N HIS A 330 -8.89 -5.34 -16.22
CA HIS A 330 -9.93 -6.29 -16.61
C HIS A 330 -9.73 -6.78 -18.03
N VAL A 331 -10.26 -7.96 -18.31
CA VAL A 331 -10.41 -8.51 -19.65
C VAL A 331 -11.87 -8.88 -19.85
N ILE A 332 -12.45 -8.44 -20.95
CA ILE A 332 -13.81 -8.80 -21.34
C ILE A 332 -13.71 -9.71 -22.55
N ILE A 333 -14.23 -10.92 -22.40
CA ILE A 333 -14.20 -11.98 -23.39
C ILE A 333 -15.62 -12.15 -23.92
N LEU A 334 -15.80 -12.05 -25.23
CA LEU A 334 -17.05 -12.34 -25.90
C LEU A 334 -17.31 -13.86 -25.90
N PRO A 335 -18.56 -14.31 -26.04
CA PRO A 335 -18.83 -15.74 -26.17
C PRO A 335 -18.05 -16.35 -27.33
N GLY A 336 -17.51 -17.55 -27.12
CA GLY A 336 -16.61 -18.20 -28.06
C GLY A 336 -15.16 -17.76 -27.94
N GLY A 337 -14.81 -16.90 -26.98
CA GLY A 337 -13.43 -16.70 -26.53
C GLY A 337 -12.67 -15.54 -27.19
N LYS A 338 -13.30 -14.67 -27.97
CA LYS A 338 -12.63 -13.48 -28.50
C LYS A 338 -12.52 -12.39 -27.43
N VAL A 339 -11.34 -11.80 -27.26
CA VAL A 339 -11.17 -10.61 -26.41
C VAL A 339 -11.90 -9.44 -27.05
N GLY A 340 -12.85 -8.88 -26.32
CA GLY A 340 -13.58 -7.68 -26.69
C GLY A 340 -12.92 -6.40 -26.16
N GLN A 341 -12.39 -6.45 -24.94
CA GLN A 341 -11.72 -5.31 -24.30
C GLN A 341 -10.67 -5.81 -23.31
N ILE A 342 -9.55 -5.10 -23.22
CA ILE A 342 -8.53 -5.30 -22.18
C ILE A 342 -8.02 -3.95 -21.70
N GLU A 343 -8.05 -3.72 -20.39
CA GLU A 343 -7.52 -2.50 -19.79
C GLU A 343 -6.62 -2.80 -18.59
N HIS A 344 -5.39 -2.33 -18.68
CA HIS A 344 -4.34 -2.41 -17.67
C HIS A 344 -4.24 -1.13 -16.85
N ASN A 345 -3.63 -1.21 -15.66
CA ASN A 345 -3.45 -0.08 -14.74
C ASN A 345 -4.71 0.78 -14.56
N ILE A 346 -5.85 0.12 -14.37
CA ILE A 346 -7.16 0.76 -14.32
C ILE A 346 -7.58 1.05 -12.87
N SER A 347 -8.32 2.13 -12.65
CA SER A 347 -8.90 2.41 -11.33
C SER A 347 -10.03 1.41 -11.00
N PRO A 348 -10.33 1.15 -9.71
CA PRO A 348 -11.46 0.31 -9.32
C PRO A 348 -12.80 0.73 -9.97
N GLN A 349 -13.07 2.03 -10.01
CA GLN A 349 -14.32 2.60 -10.53
C GLN A 349 -14.37 2.57 -12.06
N ASP A 350 -13.26 2.85 -12.72
CA ASP A 350 -13.19 2.82 -14.18
C ASP A 350 -13.36 1.38 -14.70
N SER A 351 -12.81 0.39 -13.99
CA SER A 351 -13.03 -1.02 -14.31
C SER A 351 -14.52 -1.37 -14.37
N VAL A 352 -15.26 -0.97 -13.33
CA VAL A 352 -16.69 -1.28 -13.22
C VAL A 352 -17.49 -0.53 -14.28
N SER A 353 -17.28 0.79 -14.40
CA SER A 353 -18.04 1.63 -15.33
C SER A 353 -17.83 1.22 -16.78
N LYS A 354 -16.57 1.01 -17.20
CA LYS A 354 -16.26 0.58 -18.56
C LYS A 354 -16.70 -0.86 -18.84
N GLY A 355 -16.55 -1.76 -17.86
CA GLY A 355 -17.04 -3.14 -18.01
C GLY A 355 -18.56 -3.20 -18.20
N LEU A 356 -19.30 -2.39 -17.45
CA LEU A 356 -20.75 -2.26 -17.60
C LEU A 356 -21.15 -1.64 -18.95
N GLU A 357 -20.45 -0.60 -19.39
CA GLU A 357 -20.68 0.04 -20.69
C GLU A 357 -20.42 -0.92 -21.85
N PHE A 358 -19.31 -1.66 -21.79
CA PHE A 358 -19.00 -2.69 -22.77
C PHE A 358 -20.09 -3.76 -22.83
N ALA A 359 -20.48 -4.32 -21.68
CA ALA A 359 -21.52 -5.35 -21.62
C ALA A 359 -22.83 -4.85 -22.25
N LYS A 360 -23.26 -3.62 -21.93
CA LYS A 360 -24.49 -3.02 -22.49
C LYS A 360 -24.41 -2.80 -24.00
N SER A 361 -23.28 -2.32 -24.50
CA SER A 361 -23.08 -2.06 -25.95
C SER A 361 -22.97 -3.33 -26.77
N HIS A 362 -22.57 -4.44 -26.14
CA HIS A 362 -22.45 -5.77 -26.76
C HIS A 362 -23.51 -6.73 -26.27
N ALA A 363 -24.64 -6.21 -25.79
CA ALA A 363 -25.72 -7.02 -25.26
C ALA A 363 -26.17 -8.05 -26.30
N ILE A 364 -26.03 -9.32 -25.95
CA ILE A 364 -26.37 -10.41 -26.84
C ILE A 364 -27.87 -10.59 -26.74
N GLY A 365 -28.59 -9.90 -27.61
CA GLY A 365 -30.04 -9.97 -27.63
C GLY A 365 -30.52 -11.42 -27.72
N ALA A 366 -31.65 -11.70 -27.08
CA ALA A 366 -32.44 -12.93 -27.29
C ALA A 366 -32.95 -13.12 -28.75
N ALA A 367 -32.36 -12.45 -29.73
CA ALA A 367 -32.79 -12.29 -31.11
C ALA A 367 -31.89 -13.04 -32.12
N SER A 368 -31.23 -14.13 -31.71
CA SER A 368 -30.62 -15.11 -32.63
C SER A 368 -31.22 -16.52 -32.46
N LYS A 369 -32.50 -16.58 -32.09
CA LYS A 369 -33.36 -17.73 -32.38
C LYS A 369 -34.38 -17.32 -33.43
N LEU A 370 -33.99 -17.38 -34.71
CA LEU A 370 -34.88 -17.57 -35.84
C LEU A 370 -34.22 -18.51 -36.84
#